data_AF-A0A350IJU3-F1
#
_entry.id   AF-A0A350IJU3-F1
#
_cell.length_a   1.000
_cell.length_b   1.000
_cell.length_c   1.000
_cell.angle_alpha   90.00
_cell.angle_beta   90.00
_cell.angle_gamma   90.00
#
_symmetry.space_group_name_H-M   'P 1'
#
loop_
_entity.id
_entity.type
_entity.pdbx_description
1 polymer ?
#
loop_
_entity_poly.entity_id
_entity_poly.type
_entity_poly.pdbx_seq_one_letter_code
_entity_poly.pdbx_strand_id
1 'polypeptide(L)'
;MVSYSAFSQGNSSDMSGETVSQTNDRVDELKSRPLNGFFGMTFSNSVPQGIYMNNIGNAGPGLGLYGGWRFDPFPVTLGVEADLHFFHSSERTYKYLLSNGWTYARDTLHTSSYNVPITVFARFEPNILHYVFPYIEGVGGINMMSTSATYNSYWGVEDNKDEFNVNFIYGVGAGIMFKLADFVQLPNKNTRFLLDLSFRYMFGTISDYYTVKENQDASVSFTKFQSETEQIMFNAGFVVHF
;
A
#
# COMPACT_ATOMS: atom_id res chain seq x y z
N MET A 1 -43.35 -15.09 35.99
CA MET A 1 -42.33 -15.03 34.91
C MET A 1 -42.93 -15.69 33.67
N VAL A 2 -43.96 -15.05 33.09
CA VAL A 2 -43.97 -14.35 31.77
C VAL A 2 -43.59 -15.31 30.64
N SER A 3 -44.48 -16.22 30.21
CA SER A 3 -45.64 -16.05 29.30
C SER A 3 -45.26 -15.65 27.87
N TYR A 4 -45.34 -16.62 26.95
CA TYR A 4 -45.63 -16.38 25.55
C TYR A 4 -46.80 -17.29 25.15
N SER A 5 -47.98 -16.70 25.00
CA SER A 5 -49.11 -17.32 24.32
C SER A 5 -49.80 -16.31 23.41
N ALA A 6 -49.93 -16.76 22.16
CA ALA A 6 -51.01 -16.53 21.20
C ALA A 6 -51.37 -15.09 20.77
N PHE A 7 -51.12 -14.77 19.50
CA PHE A 7 -52.09 -14.17 18.57
C PHE A 7 -51.74 -14.69 17.16
N SER A 8 -52.49 -15.66 16.63
CA SER A 8 -53.69 -15.48 15.80
C SER A 8 -53.33 -15.44 14.32
N GLN A 9 -53.60 -16.55 13.62
CA GLN A 9 -53.77 -16.57 12.17
C GLN A 9 -54.99 -15.71 11.82
N GLY A 10 -54.72 -14.47 11.39
CA GLY A 10 -55.68 -13.57 10.80
C GLY A 10 -55.29 -13.31 9.35
N ASN A 11 -56.10 -13.83 8.43
CA ASN A 11 -56.03 -13.66 6.99
C ASN A 11 -55.84 -12.18 6.59
N SER A 12 -54.75 -11.83 5.90
CA SER A 12 -54.63 -10.58 5.12
C SER A 12 -53.52 -10.73 4.08
N SER A 13 -53.86 -11.42 3.01
CA SER A 13 -53.06 -11.61 1.80
C SER A 13 -52.91 -10.34 0.95
N ASP A 14 -52.66 -9.17 1.56
CA ASP A 14 -52.51 -7.89 0.84
C ASP A 14 -51.57 -6.84 1.50
N MET A 15 -50.93 -7.13 2.65
CA MET A 15 -50.02 -6.17 3.32
C MET A 15 -48.51 -6.43 3.11
N SER A 16 -48.14 -7.36 2.22
CA SER A 16 -46.73 -7.65 1.93
C SER A 16 -46.16 -6.82 0.78
N GLY A 17 -46.99 -6.29 -0.12
CA GLY A 17 -46.55 -5.50 -1.29
C GLY A 17 -46.08 -4.09 -0.94
N GLU A 18 -46.85 -3.36 -0.13
CA GLU A 18 -46.52 -1.97 0.23
C GLU A 18 -45.30 -1.87 1.13
N THR A 19 -45.17 -2.76 2.12
CA THR A 19 -44.03 -2.76 3.05
C THR A 19 -42.72 -3.10 2.34
N VAL A 20 -42.73 -4.01 1.36
CA VAL A 20 -41.55 -4.35 0.56
C VAL A 20 -41.21 -3.24 -0.43
N SER A 21 -42.20 -2.63 -1.09
CA SER A 21 -41.97 -1.48 -1.99
C SER A 21 -41.35 -0.30 -1.22
N GLN A 22 -41.96 0.11 -0.10
CA GLN A 22 -41.46 1.22 0.71
C GLN A 22 -40.07 0.95 1.31
N THR A 23 -39.76 -0.32 1.61
CA THR A 23 -38.42 -0.71 2.09
C THR A 23 -37.40 -0.62 0.95
N ASN A 24 -37.74 -1.08 -0.26
CA ASN A 24 -36.86 -0.99 -1.43
C ASN A 24 -36.62 0.46 -1.84
N ASP A 25 -37.68 1.28 -1.88
CA ASP A 25 -37.59 2.71 -2.22
C ASP A 25 -36.67 3.46 -1.24
N ARG A 26 -36.77 3.13 0.05
CA ARG A 26 -35.93 3.72 1.10
C ARG A 26 -34.49 3.21 1.09
N VAL A 27 -34.27 1.96 0.71
CA VAL A 27 -32.93 1.41 0.48
C VAL A 27 -32.27 2.11 -0.71
N ASP A 28 -33.02 2.39 -1.77
CA ASP A 28 -32.51 3.08 -2.96
C ASP A 28 -32.27 4.58 -2.70
N GLU A 29 -33.10 5.23 -1.87
CA GLU A 29 -32.84 6.58 -1.35
C GLU A 29 -31.53 6.61 -0.54
N LEU A 30 -31.30 5.65 0.35
CA LEU A 30 -30.07 5.59 1.15
C LEU A 30 -28.82 5.27 0.31
N LYS A 31 -28.97 4.46 -0.76
CA LYS A 31 -27.89 4.22 -1.74
C LYS A 31 -27.55 5.47 -2.56
N SER A 32 -28.47 6.43 -2.66
CA SER A 32 -28.27 7.69 -3.38
C SER A 32 -27.53 8.75 -2.57
N ARG A 33 -27.37 8.56 -1.25
CA ARG A 33 -26.63 9.51 -0.42
C ARG A 33 -25.13 9.48 -0.74
N PRO A 34 -24.48 10.66 -0.79
CA PRO A 34 -23.06 10.73 -1.10
C PRO A 34 -22.25 10.07 0.02
N LEU A 35 -21.39 9.12 -0.37
CA LEU A 35 -20.44 8.45 0.52
C LEU A 35 -19.11 9.16 0.35
N ASN A 36 -18.93 10.23 1.12
CA ASN A 36 -17.81 11.13 0.92
C ASN A 36 -16.53 10.62 1.60
N GLY A 37 -16.65 9.92 2.72
CA GLY A 37 -15.49 9.38 3.43
C GLY A 37 -15.07 8.05 2.83
N PHE A 38 -13.76 7.81 2.71
CA PHE A 38 -13.29 6.48 2.39
C PHE A 38 -11.98 6.14 3.10
N PHE A 39 -11.78 4.84 3.29
CA PHE A 39 -10.57 4.25 3.83
C PHE A 39 -10.29 2.93 3.11
N GLY A 40 -9.03 2.68 2.78
CA GLY A 40 -8.62 1.49 2.08
C GLY A 40 -7.24 1.00 2.51
N MET A 41 -6.99 -0.26 2.15
CA MET A 41 -5.72 -0.94 2.34
C MET A 41 -5.26 -1.51 1.00
N THR A 42 -3.98 -1.34 0.68
CA THR A 42 -3.37 -1.82 -0.55
C THR A 42 -2.29 -2.85 -0.24
N PHE A 43 -2.17 -3.82 -1.14
CA PHE A 43 -0.96 -4.60 -1.33
C PHE A 43 -0.29 -4.06 -2.58
N SER A 44 0.96 -3.63 -2.44
CA SER A 44 1.71 -3.02 -3.52
C SER A 44 2.89 -3.90 -3.92
N ASN A 45 3.27 -3.82 -5.18
CA ASN A 45 4.56 -4.31 -5.65
C ASN A 45 5.25 -3.13 -6.33
N SER A 46 6.33 -2.64 -5.71
CA SER A 46 7.12 -1.54 -6.24
C SER A 46 8.30 -2.11 -7.03
N VAL A 47 8.41 -1.70 -8.28
CA VAL A 47 9.44 -2.12 -9.22
C VAL A 47 10.30 -0.89 -9.55
N PRO A 48 11.49 -0.76 -8.92
CA PRO A 48 12.48 0.27 -9.27
C PRO A 48 12.77 0.32 -10.77
N GLN A 49 13.17 1.47 -11.31
CA GLN A 49 13.55 1.60 -12.72
C GLN A 49 14.97 2.15 -12.88
N GLY A 50 15.58 1.92 -14.05
CA GLY A 50 16.85 2.53 -14.44
C GLY A 50 17.99 2.32 -13.45
N ILE A 51 18.69 3.41 -13.10
CA ILE A 51 19.85 3.40 -12.18
C ILE A 51 19.41 2.99 -10.77
N TYR A 52 18.19 3.33 -10.37
CA TYR A 52 17.64 2.95 -9.06
C TYR A 52 17.49 1.43 -8.93
N MET A 53 16.95 0.76 -9.95
CA MET A 53 16.87 -0.72 -10.03
C MET A 53 18.24 -1.39 -9.92
N ASN A 54 19.25 -0.85 -10.60
CA ASN A 54 20.59 -1.44 -10.60
C ASN A 54 21.26 -1.45 -9.23
N ASN A 55 20.85 -0.55 -8.32
CA ASN A 55 21.51 -0.36 -7.03
C ASN A 55 20.67 -0.83 -5.83
N ILE A 56 19.35 -0.71 -5.89
CA ILE A 56 18.44 -1.24 -4.86
C ILE A 56 18.13 -2.72 -5.08
N GLY A 57 18.26 -3.22 -6.31
CA GLY A 57 17.96 -4.60 -6.65
C GLY A 57 16.48 -4.79 -6.99
N ASN A 58 15.89 -5.89 -6.53
CA ASN A 58 14.63 -6.41 -7.08
C ASN A 58 13.38 -5.61 -6.67
N ALA A 59 12.27 -5.94 -7.34
CA ALA A 59 10.94 -5.48 -6.96
C ALA A 59 10.61 -5.85 -5.51
N GLY A 60 10.05 -4.88 -4.78
CA GLY A 60 9.71 -5.00 -3.38
C GLY A 60 8.21 -5.06 -3.14
N PRO A 61 7.69 -6.10 -2.45
CA PRO A 61 6.32 -6.09 -1.98
C PRO A 61 6.13 -5.03 -0.89
N GLY A 62 4.92 -4.52 -0.77
CA GLY A 62 4.54 -3.58 0.25
C GLY A 62 3.08 -3.61 0.62
N LEU A 63 2.79 -2.83 1.66
CA LEU A 63 1.46 -2.67 2.23
C LEU A 63 1.20 -1.18 2.45
N GLY A 64 0.00 -0.76 2.09
CA GLY A 64 -0.39 0.64 2.18
C GLY A 64 -1.72 0.83 2.87
N LEU A 65 -1.88 1.98 3.50
CA LEU A 65 -3.16 2.49 3.97
C LEU A 65 -3.42 3.83 3.30
N TYR A 66 -4.66 4.03 2.88
CA TYR A 66 -5.06 5.28 2.26
C TYR A 66 -6.46 5.66 2.70
N GLY A 67 -6.74 6.96 2.68
CA GLY A 67 -8.05 7.47 3.00
C GLY A 67 -8.20 8.91 2.56
N GLY A 68 -9.43 9.39 2.52
CA GLY A 68 -9.68 10.73 2.03
C GLY A 68 -11.14 11.09 1.92
N TRP A 69 -11.39 12.06 1.06
CA TRP A 69 -12.68 12.65 0.81
C TRP A 69 -13.01 12.68 -0.68
N ARG A 70 -14.19 12.17 -1.02
CA ARG A 70 -14.83 12.24 -2.33
C ARG A 70 -15.79 13.43 -2.36
N PHE A 71 -15.75 14.21 -3.42
CA PHE A 71 -16.51 15.46 -3.55
C PHE A 71 -17.74 15.30 -4.44
N ASP A 72 -18.72 14.49 -4.04
CA ASP A 72 -19.96 14.35 -4.80
C ASP A 72 -20.71 15.71 -4.91
N PRO A 73 -21.30 16.06 -6.08
CA PRO A 73 -21.45 15.26 -7.30
C PRO A 73 -20.27 15.32 -8.28
N PHE A 74 -19.19 16.04 -7.96
CA PHE A 74 -18.00 16.08 -8.81
C PHE A 74 -17.23 14.76 -8.67
N PRO A 75 -16.81 14.11 -9.76
CA PRO A 75 -16.07 12.85 -9.71
C PRO A 75 -14.59 13.09 -9.33
N VAL A 76 -14.34 13.86 -8.27
CA VAL A 76 -13.02 14.22 -7.77
C VAL A 76 -12.88 13.73 -6.35
N THR A 77 -11.73 13.13 -6.07
CA THR A 77 -11.39 12.57 -4.77
C THR A 77 -10.00 13.02 -4.37
N LEU A 78 -9.84 13.46 -3.13
CA LEU A 78 -8.56 13.83 -2.55
C LEU A 78 -8.27 12.93 -1.35
N GLY A 79 -7.03 12.51 -1.19
CA GLY A 79 -6.66 11.67 -0.06
C GLY A 79 -5.18 11.65 0.23
N VAL A 80 -4.85 10.91 1.28
CA VAL A 80 -3.49 10.67 1.74
C VAL A 80 -3.27 9.17 1.76
N GLU A 81 -2.06 8.75 1.40
CA GLU A 81 -1.62 7.37 1.36
C GLU A 81 -0.26 7.25 2.00
N ALA A 82 -0.08 6.21 2.81
CA ALA A 82 1.19 5.83 3.40
C ALA A 82 1.44 4.36 3.12
N ASP A 83 2.51 4.07 2.38
CA ASP A 83 2.93 2.71 2.07
C ASP A 83 4.22 2.35 2.81
N LEU A 84 4.48 1.05 2.91
CA LEU A 84 5.74 0.47 3.35
C LEU A 84 6.15 -0.58 2.32
N HIS A 85 7.28 -0.38 1.64
CA HIS A 85 7.84 -1.36 0.71
C HIS A 85 9.16 -1.93 1.21
N PHE A 86 9.37 -3.22 0.98
CA PHE A 86 10.59 -3.95 1.31
C PHE A 86 11.27 -4.37 0.01
N PHE A 87 12.44 -3.83 -0.33
CA PHE A 87 13.08 -4.12 -1.63
C PHE A 87 14.06 -5.27 -1.57
N HIS A 88 15.08 -5.14 -0.72
CA HIS A 88 16.18 -6.07 -0.69
C HIS A 88 16.51 -6.44 0.75
N SER A 89 16.58 -7.74 1.00
CA SER A 89 17.23 -8.30 2.17
C SER A 89 18.16 -9.41 1.69
N SER A 90 19.44 -9.33 2.03
CA SER A 90 20.40 -10.38 1.73
C SER A 90 21.27 -10.64 2.95
N GLU A 91 21.39 -11.91 3.29
CA GLU A 91 22.40 -12.43 4.20
C GLU A 91 23.47 -13.15 3.37
N ARG A 92 24.73 -12.80 3.57
CA ARG A 92 25.87 -13.49 2.98
C ARG A 92 26.82 -13.94 4.07
N THR A 93 27.29 -15.18 3.94
CA THR A 93 28.21 -15.77 4.88
C THR A 93 29.54 -16.06 4.20
N TYR A 94 30.62 -15.52 4.75
CA TYR A 94 31.98 -15.74 4.31
C TYR A 94 32.63 -16.79 5.19
N LYS A 95 33.22 -17.81 4.58
CA LYS A 95 33.98 -18.85 5.28
C LYS A 95 35.43 -18.76 4.83
N TYR A 96 36.34 -18.55 5.77
CA TYR A 96 37.77 -18.49 5.49
C TYR A 96 38.55 -19.30 6.51
N LEU A 97 39.72 -19.79 6.08
CA LEU A 97 40.63 -20.54 6.93
C LEU A 97 41.41 -19.55 7.81
N LEU A 98 41.43 -19.79 9.12
CA LEU A 98 42.26 -19.00 10.01
C LEU A 98 43.75 -19.27 9.76
N SER A 99 44.61 -18.35 10.18
CA SER A 99 46.07 -18.47 10.03
C SER A 99 46.66 -19.75 10.66
N ASN A 100 45.91 -20.43 11.53
CA ASN A 100 46.30 -21.70 12.12
C ASN A 100 46.17 -22.89 11.15
N GLY A 101 45.48 -22.74 10.01
CA GLY A 101 45.40 -23.74 8.94
C GLY A 101 44.36 -24.86 9.15
N TRP A 102 43.66 -24.90 10.28
CA TRP A 102 42.72 -25.99 10.61
C TRP A 102 41.39 -25.52 11.19
N THR A 103 41.25 -24.24 11.55
CA THR A 103 39.99 -23.65 11.99
C THR A 103 39.38 -22.82 10.87
N TYR A 104 38.07 -22.96 10.68
CA TYR A 104 37.29 -22.09 9.78
C TYR A 104 36.61 -21.00 10.59
N ALA A 105 36.80 -19.76 10.17
CA ALA A 105 36.04 -18.61 10.66
C ALA A 105 34.83 -18.34 9.76
N ARG A 106 33.85 -17.65 10.34
CA ARG A 106 32.61 -17.28 9.68
C ARG A 106 32.30 -15.81 9.95
N ASP A 107 32.19 -15.05 8.87
CA ASP A 107 31.73 -13.67 8.94
C ASP A 107 30.39 -13.58 8.19
N THR A 108 29.44 -12.80 8.72
CA THR A 108 28.11 -12.66 8.16
C THR A 108 27.81 -11.20 7.87
N LEU A 109 27.43 -10.90 6.63
CA LEU A 109 26.94 -9.59 6.21
C LEU A 109 25.43 -9.68 5.98
N HIS A 110 24.68 -8.88 6.72
CA HIS A 110 23.25 -8.70 6.54
C HIS A 110 22.98 -7.31 5.98
N THR A 111 22.23 -7.24 4.89
CA THR A 111 21.80 -5.98 4.27
C THR A 111 20.29 -5.95 4.15
N SER A 112 19.67 -4.82 4.45
CA SER A 112 18.23 -4.62 4.32
C SER A 112 17.93 -3.22 3.82
N SER A 113 16.88 -3.07 3.02
CA SER A 113 16.39 -1.76 2.56
C SER A 113 14.88 -1.74 2.45
N TYR A 114 14.29 -0.70 3.02
CA TYR A 114 12.85 -0.43 2.96
C TYR A 114 12.60 1.05 2.67
N ASN A 115 11.42 1.34 2.12
CA ASN A 115 10.97 2.72 1.98
C ASN A 115 9.53 2.90 2.50
N VAL A 116 9.24 4.14 2.86
CA VAL A 116 7.94 4.59 3.37
C VAL A 116 7.54 5.85 2.60
N PRO A 117 6.84 5.71 1.46
CA PRO A 117 6.25 6.85 0.79
C PRO A 117 5.00 7.33 1.54
N ILE A 118 4.93 8.64 1.76
CA ILE A 118 3.74 9.34 2.26
C ILE A 118 3.33 10.32 1.17
N THR A 119 2.18 10.08 0.55
CA THR A 119 1.71 10.83 -0.61
C THR A 119 0.33 11.42 -0.39
N VAL A 120 0.10 12.57 -1.01
CA VAL A 120 -1.23 13.12 -1.25
C VAL A 120 -1.59 12.79 -2.68
N PHE A 121 -2.83 12.37 -2.90
CA PHE A 121 -3.32 12.06 -4.24
C PHE A 121 -4.60 12.84 -4.56
N ALA A 122 -4.76 13.13 -5.84
CA ALA A 122 -5.99 13.63 -6.44
C ALA A 122 -6.43 12.69 -7.55
N ARG A 123 -7.66 12.20 -7.45
CA ARG A 123 -8.28 11.24 -8.37
C ARG A 123 -9.44 11.88 -9.11
N PHE A 124 -9.54 11.59 -10.40
CA PHE A 124 -10.76 11.79 -11.17
C PHE A 124 -11.41 10.44 -11.43
N GLU A 125 -12.58 10.19 -10.81
CA GLU A 125 -13.23 8.88 -10.71
C GLU A 125 -14.68 8.89 -11.20
N PRO A 126 -14.92 8.86 -12.52
CA PRO A 126 -16.27 8.77 -13.07
C PRO A 126 -16.96 7.47 -12.64
N ASN A 127 -18.24 7.56 -12.32
CA ASN A 127 -19.06 6.39 -12.06
C ASN A 127 -19.57 5.81 -13.39
N ILE A 128 -19.09 4.61 -13.74
CA ILE A 128 -19.57 3.87 -14.91
C ILE A 128 -20.44 2.72 -14.42
N LEU A 129 -21.71 2.74 -14.85
CA LEU A 129 -22.68 1.66 -14.62
C LEU A 129 -22.94 1.31 -13.12
N HIS A 130 -22.57 2.15 -12.15
CA HIS A 130 -22.78 1.93 -10.70
C HIS A 130 -22.04 0.72 -10.09
N TYR A 131 -21.19 0.04 -10.86
CA TYR A 131 -20.40 -1.11 -10.43
C TYR A 131 -18.90 -0.93 -10.65
N VAL A 132 -18.52 -0.06 -11.60
CA VAL A 132 -17.14 0.12 -12.03
C VAL A 132 -16.78 1.60 -11.95
N PHE A 133 -15.68 1.90 -11.27
CA PHE A 133 -15.20 3.26 -11.07
C PHE A 133 -13.76 3.32 -11.58
N PRO A 134 -13.54 3.52 -12.89
CA PRO A 134 -12.20 3.79 -13.38
C PRO A 134 -11.76 5.15 -12.88
N TYR A 135 -10.46 5.32 -12.70
CA TYR A 135 -9.90 6.59 -12.29
C TYR A 135 -8.53 6.84 -12.89
N ILE A 136 -8.19 8.11 -12.99
CA ILE A 136 -6.82 8.59 -13.18
C ILE A 136 -6.43 9.38 -11.94
N GLU A 137 -5.16 9.33 -11.58
CA GLU A 137 -4.68 10.00 -10.39
C GLU A 137 -3.35 10.72 -10.61
N GLY A 138 -3.20 11.86 -9.94
CA GLY A 138 -1.93 12.52 -9.73
C GLY A 138 -1.54 12.37 -8.27
N VAL A 139 -0.28 12.07 -8.01
CA VAL A 139 0.24 11.86 -6.65
C VAL A 139 1.50 12.69 -6.42
N GLY A 140 1.70 13.12 -5.19
CA GLY A 140 2.88 13.89 -4.79
C GLY A 140 3.11 13.80 -3.29
N GLY A 141 4.37 13.75 -2.88
CA GLY A 141 4.70 13.61 -1.46
C GLY A 141 6.17 13.36 -1.20
N ILE A 142 6.44 12.71 -0.08
CA ILE A 142 7.79 12.41 0.37
C ILE A 142 7.97 10.91 0.43
N ASN A 143 9.19 10.45 0.21
CA ASN A 143 9.55 9.07 0.42
C ASN A 143 10.76 9.00 1.34
N MET A 144 10.59 8.25 2.42
CA MET A 144 11.61 8.01 3.43
C MET A 144 12.23 6.66 3.14
N MET A 145 13.52 6.62 2.88
CA MET A 145 14.25 5.40 2.58
C MET A 145 15.24 5.12 3.68
N SER A 146 15.28 3.87 4.13
CA SER A 146 16.26 3.41 5.11
C SER A 146 16.98 2.19 4.58
N THR A 147 18.31 2.22 4.69
CA THR A 147 19.20 1.12 4.32
C THR A 147 20.07 0.79 5.51
N SER A 148 20.07 -0.48 5.90
CA SER A 148 20.90 -0.98 6.99
C SER A 148 21.85 -2.07 6.49
N ALA A 149 23.07 -2.05 7.04
CA ALA A 149 24.08 -3.07 6.82
C ALA A 149 24.76 -3.42 8.15
N THR A 150 24.68 -4.70 8.50
CA THR A 150 25.29 -5.27 9.71
C THR A 150 26.35 -6.28 9.29
N TYR A 151 27.59 -6.05 9.71
CA TYR A 151 28.69 -6.98 9.53
C TYR A 151 29.06 -7.60 10.87
N ASN A 152 28.99 -8.92 10.94
CA ASN A 152 29.38 -9.71 12.10
C ASN A 152 30.63 -10.51 11.78
N SER A 153 31.76 -10.16 12.41
CA SER A 153 33.00 -10.92 12.27
C SER A 153 33.12 -12.04 13.30
N TYR A 154 33.78 -13.12 12.90
CA TYR A 154 34.24 -14.19 13.79
C TYR A 154 35.04 -13.67 14.99
N TRP A 155 35.77 -12.56 14.82
CA TRP A 155 36.58 -11.96 15.87
C TRP A 155 35.79 -11.08 16.86
N GLY A 156 34.46 -11.08 16.76
CA GLY A 156 33.58 -10.28 17.62
C GLY A 156 33.57 -8.79 17.28
N VAL A 157 34.07 -8.41 16.10
CA VAL A 157 33.92 -7.06 15.56
C VAL A 157 32.57 -6.99 14.87
N GLU A 158 31.70 -6.13 15.38
CA GLU A 158 30.42 -5.79 14.77
C GLU A 158 30.52 -4.37 14.20
N ASP A 159 30.23 -4.21 12.90
CA ASP A 159 30.07 -2.90 12.26
C ASP A 159 28.64 -2.76 11.77
N ASN A 160 27.95 -1.76 12.31
CA ASN A 160 26.57 -1.45 11.97
C ASN A 160 26.54 -0.08 11.32
N LYS A 161 25.95 -0.01 10.13
CA LYS A 161 25.68 1.26 9.46
C LYS A 161 24.25 1.32 8.98
N ASP A 162 23.58 2.35 9.44
CA ASP A 162 22.23 2.72 9.06
C ASP A 162 22.28 4.08 8.38
N GLU A 163 21.66 4.18 7.22
CA GLU A 163 21.43 5.46 6.56
C GLU A 163 19.93 5.68 6.39
N PHE A 164 19.53 6.93 6.60
CA PHE A 164 18.19 7.41 6.34
C PHE A 164 18.22 8.57 5.34
N ASN A 165 17.40 8.49 4.31
CA ASN A 165 17.24 9.54 3.31
C ASN A 165 15.77 9.90 3.15
N VAL A 166 15.49 11.19 2.87
CA VAL A 166 14.16 11.66 2.49
C VAL A 166 14.27 12.34 1.14
N ASN A 167 13.45 11.88 0.19
CA ASN A 167 13.35 12.46 -1.14
C ASN A 167 11.91 12.86 -1.45
N PHE A 168 11.74 13.73 -2.45
CA PHE A 168 10.42 14.12 -2.92
C PHE A 168 10.01 13.21 -4.07
N ILE A 169 8.76 12.76 -4.06
CA ILE A 169 8.20 11.87 -5.08
C ILE A 169 6.93 12.48 -5.65
N TYR A 170 6.71 12.27 -6.94
CA TYR A 170 5.49 12.66 -7.64
C TYR A 170 5.22 11.70 -8.77
N GLY A 171 3.98 11.58 -9.20
CA GLY A 171 3.63 10.57 -10.16
C GLY A 171 2.24 10.71 -10.72
N VAL A 172 1.95 9.85 -11.67
CA VAL A 172 0.63 9.70 -12.25
C VAL A 172 0.25 8.23 -12.30
N GLY A 173 -1.02 7.95 -12.14
CA GLY A 173 -1.54 6.60 -12.13
C GLY A 173 -2.91 6.50 -12.76
N ALA A 174 -3.32 5.26 -12.98
CA ALA A 174 -4.65 4.91 -13.39
C ALA A 174 -5.06 3.62 -12.68
N GLY A 175 -6.36 3.50 -12.40
CA GLY A 175 -6.89 2.34 -11.73
C GLY A 175 -8.36 2.14 -12.01
N ILE A 176 -8.88 1.07 -11.44
CA ILE A 176 -10.26 0.66 -11.56
C ILE A 176 -10.72 0.07 -10.24
N MET A 177 -11.83 0.59 -9.72
CA MET A 177 -12.48 0.02 -8.55
C MET A 177 -13.73 -0.77 -8.98
N PHE A 178 -13.85 -1.97 -8.46
CA PHE A 178 -15.01 -2.84 -8.66
C PHE A 178 -15.81 -2.92 -7.37
N LYS A 179 -17.10 -2.61 -7.47
CA LYS A 179 -18.01 -2.78 -6.34
C LYS A 179 -18.20 -4.26 -6.02
N LEU A 180 -17.86 -4.67 -4.81
CA LEU A 180 -18.05 -6.04 -4.32
C LEU A 180 -19.36 -6.19 -3.56
N ALA A 181 -19.64 -5.27 -2.63
CA ALA A 181 -20.84 -5.31 -1.79
C ALA A 181 -21.29 -3.91 -1.36
N ASP A 182 -22.60 -3.73 -1.19
CA ASP A 182 -23.20 -2.57 -0.54
C ASP A 182 -23.85 -3.06 0.77
N PHE A 183 -23.42 -2.51 1.90
CA PHE A 183 -24.02 -2.75 3.21
C PHE A 183 -24.95 -1.59 3.54
N VAL A 184 -26.25 -1.85 3.54
CA VAL A 184 -27.27 -0.88 3.94
C VAL A 184 -27.80 -1.25 5.31
N GLN A 185 -27.39 -0.49 6.34
CA GLN A 185 -27.98 -0.58 7.68
C GLN A 185 -29.03 0.51 7.85
N LEU A 186 -30.29 0.08 7.84
CA LEU A 186 -31.39 0.92 8.29
C LEU A 186 -31.15 1.32 9.76
N PRO A 187 -31.40 2.58 10.15
CA PRO A 187 -32.15 3.59 9.40
C PRO A 187 -31.31 4.59 8.57
N ASN A 188 -29.97 4.59 8.61
CA ASN A 188 -29.21 5.74 8.10
C ASN A 188 -27.77 5.49 7.61
N LYS A 189 -27.24 4.26 7.61
CA LYS A 189 -25.84 4.00 7.21
C LYS A 189 -25.80 3.18 5.92
N ASN A 190 -25.13 3.72 4.92
CA ASN A 190 -24.76 3.02 3.70
C ASN A 190 -23.22 2.92 3.70
N THR A 191 -22.70 1.74 3.40
CA THR A 191 -21.26 1.49 3.34
C THR A 191 -20.99 0.64 2.11
N ARG A 192 -20.06 1.07 1.26
CA ARG A 192 -19.71 0.36 0.04
C ARG A 192 -18.34 -0.27 0.17
N PHE A 193 -18.24 -1.55 -0.17
CA PHE A 193 -16.98 -2.28 -0.23
C PHE A 193 -16.57 -2.48 -1.69
N LEU A 194 -15.37 -2.03 -2.04
CA LEU A 194 -14.82 -2.13 -3.39
C LEU A 194 -13.45 -2.82 -3.38
N LEU A 195 -13.15 -3.52 -4.47
CA LEU A 195 -11.81 -3.96 -4.83
C LEU A 195 -11.16 -2.87 -5.67
N ASP A 196 -9.95 -2.46 -5.32
CA ASP A 196 -9.17 -1.43 -6.03
C ASP A 196 -7.96 -2.08 -6.71
N LEU A 197 -7.83 -1.90 -8.02
CA LEU A 197 -6.68 -2.31 -8.79
C LEU A 197 -6.07 -1.08 -9.47
N SER A 198 -4.79 -0.81 -9.22
CA SER A 198 -4.16 0.41 -9.72
C SER A 198 -2.72 0.22 -10.16
N PHE A 199 -2.33 1.12 -11.05
CA PHE A 199 -1.01 1.22 -11.63
C PHE A 199 -0.53 2.65 -11.47
N ARG A 200 0.69 2.85 -10.96
CA ARG A 200 1.31 4.17 -10.83
C ARG A 200 2.71 4.17 -11.41
N TYR A 201 3.03 5.28 -12.06
CA TYR A 201 4.40 5.62 -12.41
C TYR A 201 4.85 6.77 -11.52
N MET A 202 5.91 6.52 -10.75
CA MET A 202 6.44 7.44 -9.75
C MET A 202 7.82 7.92 -10.19
N PHE A 203 7.96 9.23 -10.25
CA PHE A 203 9.24 9.93 -10.37
C PHE A 203 9.67 10.37 -8.98
N GLY A 204 10.96 10.27 -8.70
CA GLY A 204 11.53 10.78 -7.47
C GLY A 204 12.72 11.67 -7.76
N THR A 205 12.86 12.72 -6.97
CA THR A 205 14.04 13.57 -7.01
C THR A 205 15.29 12.76 -6.67
N ILE A 206 16.44 13.37 -6.93
CA ILE A 206 17.74 12.79 -6.59
C ILE A 206 17.76 12.38 -5.11
N SER A 207 18.03 11.10 -4.88
CA SER A 207 18.17 10.51 -3.56
C SER A 207 19.58 9.97 -3.42
N ASP A 208 20.15 10.17 -2.25
CA ASP A 208 21.38 9.51 -1.87
C ASP A 208 21.01 8.15 -1.27
N TYR A 209 21.56 7.09 -1.84
CA TYR A 209 21.42 5.74 -1.30
C TYR A 209 22.77 5.04 -1.33
N TYR A 210 22.98 4.13 -0.39
CA TYR A 210 24.26 3.47 -0.22
C TYR A 210 24.12 2.03 -0.64
N THR A 211 24.97 1.61 -1.56
CA THR A 211 25.12 0.19 -1.87
C THR A 211 26.39 -0.30 -1.21
N VAL A 212 26.28 -1.47 -0.60
CA VAL A 212 27.40 -2.14 0.03
C VAL A 212 28.24 -2.84 -1.05
N LYS A 213 29.50 -2.43 -1.21
CA LYS A 213 30.48 -3.10 -2.05
C LYS A 213 31.51 -3.80 -1.20
N GLU A 214 31.63 -5.10 -1.43
CA GLU A 214 32.66 -5.95 -0.85
C GLU A 214 34.02 -5.65 -1.50
N ASN A 215 35.05 -5.47 -0.66
CA ASN A 215 36.44 -5.45 -1.09
C ASN A 215 37.03 -6.88 -1.05
N GLN A 216 38.09 -7.13 -1.82
CA GLN A 216 38.73 -8.46 -1.93
C GLN A 216 39.30 -9.00 -0.61
N ASP A 217 39.44 -8.15 0.40
CA ASP A 217 39.94 -8.47 1.75
C ASP A 217 38.82 -8.78 2.76
N ALA A 218 37.59 -9.00 2.28
CA ALA A 218 36.38 -9.15 3.10
C ALA A 218 35.99 -7.89 3.90
N SER A 219 36.64 -6.74 3.66
CA SER A 219 36.18 -5.47 4.20
C SER A 219 34.97 -4.94 3.43
N VAL A 220 34.10 -4.23 4.12
CA VAL A 220 32.85 -3.70 3.58
C VAL A 220 33.01 -2.21 3.27
N SER A 221 32.91 -1.83 2.01
CA SER A 221 32.92 -0.42 1.59
C SER A 221 31.50 0.05 1.24
N PHE A 222 31.15 1.24 1.74
CA PHE A 222 29.88 1.86 1.42
C PHE A 222 30.12 2.80 0.25
N THR A 223 29.55 2.47 -0.91
CA THR A 223 29.58 3.37 -2.04
C THR A 223 28.28 4.17 -2.02
N LYS A 224 28.40 5.47 -1.82
CA LYS A 224 27.29 6.41 -1.97
C LYS A 224 26.95 6.52 -3.46
N PHE A 225 25.71 6.23 -3.80
CA PHE A 225 25.15 6.44 -5.12
C PHE A 225 24.09 7.53 -5.05
N GLN A 226 24.03 8.32 -6.11
CA GLN A 226 23.11 9.41 -6.23
C GLN A 226 22.35 9.23 -7.53
N SER A 227 21.04 9.00 -7.46
CA SER A 227 20.18 8.95 -8.65
C SER A 227 18.77 9.40 -8.36
N GLU A 228 18.05 9.74 -9.43
CA GLU A 228 16.59 9.84 -9.41
C GLU A 228 16.00 8.48 -9.03
N THR A 229 14.91 8.50 -8.25
CA THR A 229 14.25 7.29 -7.75
C THR A 229 12.95 7.07 -8.51
N GLU A 230 13.10 6.52 -9.71
CA GLU A 230 11.97 6.13 -10.56
C GLU A 230 11.47 4.73 -10.18
N GLN A 231 10.16 4.56 -10.06
CA GLN A 231 9.55 3.26 -9.77
C GLN A 231 8.16 3.13 -10.39
N ILE A 232 7.81 1.89 -10.74
CA ILE A 232 6.47 1.49 -11.16
C ILE A 232 5.82 0.76 -9.99
N MET A 233 4.59 1.11 -9.67
CA MET A 233 3.83 0.44 -8.60
C MET A 233 2.59 -0.23 -9.18
N PHE A 234 2.41 -1.49 -8.82
CA PHE A 234 1.17 -2.23 -9.02
C PHE A 234 0.49 -2.42 -7.67
N ASN A 235 -0.74 -1.95 -7.53
CA ASN A 235 -1.48 -2.04 -6.30
C ASN A 235 -2.76 -2.86 -6.49
N ALA A 236 -3.06 -3.69 -5.49
CA ALA A 236 -4.32 -4.40 -5.38
C ALA A 236 -4.81 -4.30 -3.93
N GLY A 237 -6.03 -3.83 -3.72
CA GLY A 237 -6.50 -3.48 -2.39
C GLY A 237 -8.00 -3.52 -2.24
N PHE A 238 -8.45 -3.17 -1.04
CA PHE A 238 -9.86 -3.00 -0.72
C PHE A 238 -10.10 -1.62 -0.18
N VAL A 239 -11.26 -1.06 -0.50
CA VAL A 239 -11.68 0.26 -0.03
C VAL A 239 -13.12 0.20 0.47
N VAL A 240 -13.36 0.95 1.54
CA VAL A 240 -14.65 1.11 2.20
C VAL A 240 -15.05 2.58 2.06
N HIS A 241 -16.19 2.86 1.44
CA HIS A 241 -16.79 4.20 1.41
C HIS A 241 -17.90 4.29 2.45
N PHE A 242 -18.01 5.41 3.17
CA PHE A 242 -18.96 5.64 4.26
C PHE A 242 -19.42 7.10 4.36
#